data_AF-D4D540-F1
#
_entry.id   AF-D4D540-F1
#
_cell.length_a   1.000
_cell.length_b   1.000
_cell.length_c   1.000
_cell.angle_alpha   90.00
_cell.angle_beta   90.00
_cell.angle_gamma   90.00
#
_symmetry.space_group_name_H-M   'P 1'
#
loop_
_entity.id
_entity.type
_entity.pdbx_description
1 polymer ?
#
loop_
_entity_poly.entity_id
_entity_poly.type
_entity_poly.pdbx_seq_one_letter_code
_entity_poly.pdbx_strand_id
1 'polypeptide(L)'
;MVKEDSTRATSPAAGPDAPSSPGSSLGPVDEMAPASAVHRSAPPEKPEAVRRRSLIVLTFWLIILLLGLPMWWKTTSIYRAKLPLNEMENWAAGKSCRPVFPLHIHVHTPGLNIHEAESLVQAAQHALDDLNDFSAHHLRLRLVKTKENPSSETSTANGAVGERALVLRLIPRTNITAISSDLHPYSERLDIFYPSSQGQPQTTSHSPLTTFIANELRTLFNEEKATLEYILSQSNSATMSSKHVAQGAVNKDQRANVLSPAIQPLLLESIASRVKNSFKYAETYHLSFSLFTPGPAPSAWDIEPALKEYLSPLLNVFAPISNFSVDTQVQVYAKFSPTATPPEYDESKAAWTLKQDDLSGFINAAEWPLNPSIGGGPTINFILYVPSPAQSPLVVKENAATSWLIPQWGGVVILNPPLSNISELQHPPHLSREALKPAMDTFSHQLLTLLGTPTSPPSLPLRLQSLIRIHTASLLLSASSTMGSLARLTLSLPSIPIPVTVANSVSHTLSHLSSTCEMLHQGAFESALAHARVAEKEAERSFFEKSMVGQVYFPDEHKVAVYLPLLGPIGVPLVLGLIKEIKRMLLG
;
A
#
# COMPACT_ATOMS: atom_id res chain seq x y z
N MET A 1 6.59 -28.57 35.06
CA MET A 1 5.85 -28.98 36.28
C MET A 1 4.70 -29.86 35.82
N VAL A 2 4.88 -31.20 35.69
CA VAL A 2 4.88 -32.23 36.75
C VAL A 2 3.53 -32.21 37.49
N LYS A 3 2.67 -33.24 37.44
CA LYS A 3 2.93 -34.62 37.91
C LYS A 3 1.89 -35.67 37.42
N GLU A 4 2.36 -36.92 37.32
CA GLU A 4 1.67 -38.22 37.12
C GLU A 4 0.89 -38.76 38.35
N ASP A 5 -0.06 -39.69 38.12
CA ASP A 5 -0.17 -41.10 38.64
C ASP A 5 -1.61 -41.65 38.38
N SER A 6 -1.89 -42.74 37.66
CA SER A 6 -1.72 -44.22 37.91
C SER A 6 -2.50 -44.75 39.14
N THR A 7 -3.57 -45.55 39.04
CA THR A 7 -3.59 -47.04 38.88
C THR A 7 -5.06 -47.56 39.00
N ARG A 8 -5.57 -48.40 38.09
CA ARG A 8 -5.76 -49.89 38.13
C ARG A 8 -6.73 -50.49 39.17
N ALA A 9 -7.80 -51.16 38.70
CA ALA A 9 -8.37 -52.38 39.30
C ALA A 9 -9.26 -53.17 38.32
N THR A 10 -9.30 -54.48 38.52
CA THR A 10 -9.62 -55.61 37.63
C THR A 10 -11.02 -56.21 37.88
N SER A 11 -11.56 -56.97 36.91
CA SER A 11 -12.75 -57.85 37.02
C SER A 11 -12.59 -58.96 38.08
N PRO A 12 -13.69 -59.69 38.44
CA PRO A 12 -13.95 -60.99 37.78
C PRO A 12 -15.43 -61.43 37.68
N ALA A 13 -15.63 -62.60 37.05
CA ALA A 13 -16.87 -63.31 36.72
C ALA A 13 -17.39 -64.27 37.83
N ALA A 14 -18.68 -64.64 37.78
CA ALA A 14 -19.28 -65.97 38.07
C ALA A 14 -20.84 -65.93 38.03
N GLY A 15 -21.51 -66.95 37.44
CA GLY A 15 -22.97 -67.20 37.43
C GLY A 15 -23.47 -67.93 38.70
N PRO A 16 -24.49 -68.81 38.70
CA PRO A 16 -25.56 -69.21 37.74
C PRO A 16 -26.99 -69.05 38.38
N ASP A 17 -28.15 -69.34 37.76
CA ASP A 17 -28.82 -70.65 37.70
C ASP A 17 -30.17 -70.60 36.94
N ALA A 18 -30.51 -71.72 36.28
CA ALA A 18 -31.83 -72.06 35.71
C ALA A 18 -32.79 -72.58 36.82
N PRO A 19 -34.05 -73.09 36.60
CA PRO A 19 -34.51 -74.03 35.56
C PRO A 19 -35.91 -73.65 34.98
N SER A 20 -36.51 -74.23 33.93
CA SER A 20 -36.84 -75.64 33.69
C SER A 20 -37.66 -75.73 32.38
N SER A 21 -37.47 -76.80 31.62
CA SER A 21 -38.44 -77.35 30.65
C SER A 21 -39.09 -78.60 31.30
N PRO A 22 -40.22 -79.16 30.84
CA PRO A 22 -40.32 -79.96 29.59
C PRO A 22 -41.67 -79.70 28.86
N GLY A 23 -42.03 -80.17 27.67
CA GLY A 23 -41.61 -81.25 26.80
C GLY A 23 -42.87 -81.83 26.13
N SER A 24 -42.72 -82.30 24.89
CA SER A 24 -43.46 -83.41 24.26
C SER A 24 -44.09 -83.13 22.89
N SER A 25 -43.70 -84.01 21.99
CA SER A 25 -44.02 -84.29 20.59
C SER A 25 -45.45 -84.75 20.29
N LEU A 26 -45.89 -84.56 19.04
CA LEU A 26 -46.58 -85.55 18.17
C LEU A 26 -46.88 -84.90 16.78
N GLY A 27 -46.44 -85.51 15.67
CA GLY A 27 -46.88 -85.17 14.29
C GLY A 27 -48.03 -86.09 13.82
N PRO A 28 -48.27 -86.29 12.51
CA PRO A 28 -48.38 -85.37 11.37
C PRO A 28 -49.81 -85.42 10.75
N VAL A 29 -49.98 -84.81 9.55
CA VAL A 29 -51.13 -84.91 8.59
C VAL A 29 -52.28 -83.91 8.84
N ASP A 30 -52.41 -82.86 8.01
CA ASP A 30 -53.18 -82.96 6.77
C ASP A 30 -53.09 -81.69 5.91
N GLU A 31 -53.15 -81.94 4.63
CA GLU A 31 -53.14 -81.01 3.50
C GLU A 31 -54.41 -80.14 3.48
N MET A 32 -54.26 -78.81 3.53
CA MET A 32 -55.35 -77.90 3.13
C MET A 32 -54.75 -76.58 2.63
N ALA A 33 -54.79 -76.41 1.32
CA ALA A 33 -54.41 -75.19 0.62
C ALA A 33 -55.22 -73.97 1.13
N PRO A 34 -54.61 -72.78 1.31
CA PRO A 34 -55.37 -71.54 1.38
C PRO A 34 -55.49 -70.92 -0.01
N ALA A 35 -56.72 -70.50 -0.28
CA ALA A 35 -57.22 -69.89 -1.49
C ALA A 35 -56.36 -68.74 -2.05
N SER A 36 -56.36 -68.71 -3.38
CA SER A 36 -55.88 -67.66 -4.28
C SER A 36 -56.18 -66.23 -3.78
N ALA A 37 -55.11 -65.46 -3.58
CA ALA A 37 -55.17 -64.00 -3.45
C ALA A 37 -55.61 -63.39 -4.79
N VAL A 38 -56.86 -62.92 -4.84
CA VAL A 38 -57.39 -62.16 -5.98
C VAL A 38 -56.76 -60.77 -5.99
N HIS A 39 -55.81 -60.54 -6.88
CA HIS A 39 -55.43 -59.20 -7.32
C HIS A 39 -56.64 -58.54 -8.00
N ARG A 40 -57.39 -57.71 -7.27
CA ARG A 40 -58.37 -56.80 -7.88
C ARG A 40 -57.60 -55.74 -8.69
N SER A 41 -57.49 -55.93 -9.99
CA SER A 41 -57.08 -54.88 -10.92
C SER A 41 -58.11 -53.74 -10.87
N ALA A 42 -57.66 -52.50 -10.71
CA ALA A 42 -58.51 -51.32 -10.71
C ALA A 42 -59.35 -51.21 -12.01
N PRO A 43 -60.58 -50.66 -11.96
CA PRO A 43 -61.46 -50.56 -13.11
C PRO A 43 -60.86 -49.70 -14.25
N PRO A 44 -61.16 -50.02 -15.53
CA PRO A 44 -60.61 -49.30 -16.69
C PRO A 44 -61.01 -47.82 -16.68
N GLU A 45 -60.02 -46.94 -16.81
CA GLU A 45 -60.22 -45.48 -16.82
C GLU A 45 -61.07 -45.04 -18.03
N LYS A 46 -62.06 -44.17 -17.78
CA LYS A 46 -62.88 -43.56 -18.85
C LYS A 46 -62.01 -42.66 -19.75
N PRO A 47 -62.22 -42.63 -21.08
CA PRO A 47 -61.38 -41.86 -22.02
C PRO A 47 -61.39 -40.34 -21.76
N GLU A 48 -62.47 -39.81 -21.18
CA GLU A 48 -62.55 -38.41 -20.78
C GLU A 48 -61.64 -38.07 -19.59
N ALA A 49 -61.46 -39.01 -18.65
CA ALA A 49 -60.56 -38.83 -17.51
C ALA A 49 -59.09 -38.83 -17.96
N VAL A 50 -58.77 -39.64 -18.97
CA VAL A 50 -57.46 -39.68 -19.62
C VAL A 50 -57.15 -38.34 -20.31
N ARG A 51 -58.06 -37.82 -21.13
CA ARG A 51 -57.84 -36.55 -21.84
C ARG A 51 -57.67 -35.39 -20.84
N ARG A 52 -58.46 -35.35 -19.78
CA ARG A 52 -58.31 -34.37 -18.69
C ARG A 52 -56.95 -34.50 -17.99
N ARG A 53 -56.49 -35.72 -17.68
CA ARG A 53 -55.18 -35.95 -17.08
C ARG A 53 -54.03 -35.48 -17.97
N SER A 54 -54.07 -35.80 -19.27
CA SER A 54 -53.06 -35.34 -20.23
C SER A 54 -52.99 -33.81 -20.31
N LEU A 55 -54.14 -33.14 -20.30
CA LEU A 55 -54.26 -31.68 -20.34
C LEU A 55 -53.75 -31.06 -19.04
N ILE A 56 -54.05 -31.66 -17.88
CA ILE A 56 -53.53 -31.22 -16.58
C ILE A 56 -52.00 -31.32 -16.56
N VAL A 57 -51.43 -32.48 -16.92
CA VAL A 57 -49.96 -32.68 -16.96
C VAL A 57 -49.30 -31.68 -17.91
N LEU A 58 -49.85 -31.49 -19.10
CA LEU A 58 -49.34 -30.52 -20.07
C LEU A 58 -49.40 -29.08 -19.54
N THR A 59 -50.50 -28.69 -18.90
CA THR A 59 -50.66 -27.35 -18.31
C THR A 59 -49.67 -27.11 -17.17
N PHE A 60 -49.45 -28.11 -16.30
CA PHE A 60 -48.45 -28.02 -15.24
C PHE A 60 -47.04 -27.85 -15.80
N TRP A 61 -46.65 -28.63 -16.82
CA TRP A 61 -45.35 -28.48 -17.45
C TRP A 61 -45.20 -27.16 -18.19
N LEU A 62 -46.25 -26.67 -18.83
CA LEU A 62 -46.27 -25.37 -19.48
C LEU A 62 -46.07 -24.23 -18.46
N ILE A 63 -46.70 -24.30 -17.29
CA ILE A 63 -46.48 -23.34 -16.20
C ILE A 63 -45.05 -23.45 -15.65
N ILE A 64 -44.54 -24.67 -15.42
CA ILE A 64 -43.17 -24.87 -14.91
C ILE A 64 -42.14 -24.33 -15.89
N LEU A 65 -42.30 -24.57 -17.20
CA LEU A 65 -41.35 -24.12 -18.23
C LEU A 65 -41.45 -22.60 -18.49
N LEU A 66 -42.66 -22.03 -18.56
CA LEU A 66 -42.85 -20.62 -18.90
C LEU A 66 -42.76 -19.65 -17.72
N LEU A 67 -43.13 -20.10 -16.52
CA LEU A 67 -43.16 -19.25 -15.32
C LEU A 67 -42.19 -19.76 -14.24
N GLY A 68 -42.20 -21.05 -13.96
CA GLY A 68 -41.40 -21.64 -12.87
C GLY A 68 -39.90 -21.51 -13.08
N LEU A 69 -39.38 -22.00 -14.22
CA LEU A 69 -37.96 -21.98 -14.57
C LEU A 69 -37.41 -20.55 -14.73
N PRO A 70 -38.07 -19.63 -15.46
CA PRO A 70 -37.59 -18.24 -15.58
C PRO A 70 -37.60 -17.51 -14.24
N MET A 71 -38.62 -17.73 -13.42
CA MET A 71 -38.70 -17.10 -12.09
C MET A 71 -37.64 -17.67 -11.16
N TRP A 72 -37.45 -19.00 -11.13
CA TRP A 72 -36.40 -19.65 -10.35
C TRP A 72 -35.01 -19.19 -10.79
N TRP A 73 -34.73 -19.13 -12.09
CA TRP A 73 -33.44 -18.65 -12.58
C TRP A 73 -33.19 -17.20 -12.18
N LYS A 74 -34.20 -16.34 -12.28
CA LYS A 74 -34.09 -14.93 -11.89
C LYS A 74 -33.89 -14.75 -10.38
N THR A 75 -34.58 -15.53 -9.55
CA THR A 75 -34.48 -15.42 -8.09
C THR A 75 -33.26 -16.11 -7.50
N THR A 76 -32.67 -17.09 -8.21
CA THR A 76 -31.45 -17.80 -7.78
C THR A 76 -30.17 -17.26 -8.42
N SER A 77 -30.29 -16.42 -9.46
CA SER A 77 -29.15 -15.71 -10.05
C SER A 77 -28.59 -14.66 -9.10
N ILE A 78 -27.26 -14.62 -8.99
CA ILE A 78 -26.56 -13.62 -8.20
C ILE A 78 -26.54 -12.30 -8.99
N TYR A 79 -26.92 -11.20 -8.33
CA TYR A 79 -26.85 -9.88 -8.95
C TYR A 79 -25.39 -9.50 -9.25
N ARG A 80 -25.15 -9.06 -10.49
CA ARG A 80 -23.82 -8.66 -10.96
C ARG A 80 -23.91 -7.37 -11.78
N ALA A 81 -23.36 -6.30 -11.24
CA ALA A 81 -23.20 -5.05 -11.98
C ALA A 81 -22.18 -5.20 -13.13
N LYS A 82 -22.40 -4.45 -14.22
CA LYS A 82 -21.49 -4.44 -15.37
C LYS A 82 -20.29 -3.54 -15.07
N LEU A 83 -19.08 -4.06 -15.26
CA LEU A 83 -17.83 -3.30 -15.09
C LEU A 83 -17.18 -3.03 -16.46
N PRO A 84 -16.52 -1.87 -16.65
CA PRO A 84 -15.78 -1.55 -17.87
C PRO A 84 -14.42 -2.27 -17.92
N LEU A 85 -14.45 -3.60 -18.07
CA LEU A 85 -13.25 -4.46 -17.96
C LEU A 85 -12.11 -4.06 -18.91
N ASN A 86 -12.44 -3.73 -20.16
CA ASN A 86 -11.43 -3.30 -21.15
C ASN A 86 -10.72 -2.02 -20.72
N GLU A 87 -11.45 -1.08 -20.11
CA GLU A 87 -10.87 0.17 -19.64
C GLU A 87 -9.96 -0.07 -18.44
N MET A 88 -10.41 -0.88 -17.48
CA MET A 88 -9.61 -1.29 -16.30
C MET A 88 -8.30 -1.97 -16.71
N GLU A 89 -8.35 -2.88 -17.70
CA GLU A 89 -7.16 -3.54 -18.24
C GLU A 89 -6.23 -2.58 -19.00
N ASN A 90 -6.80 -1.62 -19.76
CA ASN A 90 -6.00 -0.61 -20.46
C ASN A 90 -5.27 0.33 -19.50
N TRP A 91 -5.89 0.70 -18.38
CA TRP A 91 -5.24 1.45 -17.30
C TRP A 91 -4.12 0.63 -16.66
N ALA A 92 -4.40 -0.63 -16.29
CA ALA A 92 -3.38 -1.52 -15.72
C ALA A 92 -2.20 -1.80 -16.67
N ALA A 93 -2.46 -1.77 -17.99
CA ALA A 93 -1.44 -1.94 -19.03
C ALA A 93 -0.69 -0.65 -19.38
N GLY A 94 -0.97 0.48 -18.73
CA GLY A 94 -0.34 1.78 -19.02
C GLY A 94 -0.68 2.35 -20.40
N LYS A 95 -1.77 1.87 -21.03
CA LYS A 95 -2.21 2.34 -22.36
C LYS A 95 -3.03 3.63 -22.28
N SER A 96 -3.82 3.78 -21.20
CA SER A 96 -4.72 4.92 -21.02
C SER A 96 -3.98 6.21 -20.64
N CYS A 97 -2.92 6.10 -19.84
CA CYS A 97 -2.13 7.24 -19.39
C CYS A 97 -0.64 6.90 -19.42
N ARG A 98 0.14 7.79 -20.05
CA ARG A 98 1.60 7.84 -19.88
C ARG A 98 1.91 9.04 -18.98
N PRO A 99 2.34 8.82 -17.73
CA PRO A 99 2.60 9.93 -16.81
C PRO A 99 3.78 10.74 -17.33
N VAL A 100 3.59 12.06 -17.38
CA VAL A 100 4.64 13.04 -17.72
C VAL A 100 4.67 14.06 -16.61
N PHE A 101 5.88 14.46 -16.22
CA PHE A 101 6.18 15.41 -15.16
C PHE A 101 6.89 16.61 -15.79
N PRO A 102 6.15 17.63 -16.27
CA PRO A 102 6.74 18.87 -16.76
C PRO A 102 7.07 19.78 -15.57
N LEU A 103 8.35 19.94 -15.24
CA LEU A 103 8.79 20.83 -14.17
C LEU A 103 9.04 22.22 -14.73
N HIS A 104 8.30 23.21 -14.26
CA HIS A 104 8.48 24.59 -14.67
C HIS A 104 9.53 25.30 -13.79
N ILE A 105 10.65 25.68 -14.41
CA ILE A 105 11.75 26.41 -13.77
C ILE A 105 11.66 27.88 -14.15
N HIS A 106 11.49 28.74 -13.15
CA HIS A 106 11.33 30.18 -13.34
C HIS A 106 12.68 30.89 -13.30
N VAL A 107 13.09 31.46 -14.43
CA VAL A 107 14.38 32.13 -14.58
C VAL A 107 14.23 33.64 -14.37
N HIS A 108 15.02 34.21 -13.48
CA HIS A 108 15.11 35.64 -13.17
C HIS A 108 16.49 36.17 -13.56
N THR A 109 16.50 37.20 -14.41
CA THR A 109 17.71 37.81 -14.95
C THR A 109 17.74 39.32 -14.67
N PRO A 110 17.96 39.75 -13.42
CA PRO A 110 17.88 41.16 -13.04
C PRO A 110 18.88 42.09 -13.76
N GLY A 111 19.90 41.55 -14.42
CA GLY A 111 20.95 42.32 -15.11
C GLY A 111 20.96 42.23 -16.64
N LEU A 112 20.01 41.52 -17.27
CA LEU A 112 19.98 41.34 -18.73
C LEU A 112 18.79 42.07 -19.38
N ASN A 113 18.95 42.44 -20.65
CA ASN A 113 17.83 42.87 -21.48
C ASN A 113 16.86 41.70 -21.73
N ILE A 114 15.58 42.00 -21.94
CA ILE A 114 14.53 40.97 -22.12
C ILE A 114 14.85 40.03 -23.29
N HIS A 115 15.27 40.56 -24.44
CA HIS A 115 15.59 39.74 -25.61
C HIS A 115 16.82 38.84 -25.39
N GLU A 116 17.84 39.34 -24.67
CA GLU A 116 19.02 38.56 -24.32
C GLU A 116 18.65 37.44 -23.33
N ALA A 117 17.79 37.74 -22.36
CA ALA A 117 17.28 36.77 -21.40
C ALA A 117 16.43 35.69 -22.08
N GLU A 118 15.58 36.04 -23.04
CA GLU A 118 14.81 35.08 -23.84
C GLU A 118 15.72 34.15 -24.67
N SER A 119 16.71 34.72 -25.36
CA SER A 119 17.69 33.94 -26.14
C SER A 119 18.52 33.01 -25.24
N LEU A 120 18.94 33.47 -24.06
CA LEU A 120 19.65 32.64 -23.08
C LEU A 120 18.78 31.48 -22.57
N VAL A 121 17.52 31.74 -22.24
CA VAL A 121 16.58 30.71 -21.76
C VAL A 121 16.33 29.66 -22.85
N GLN A 122 16.16 30.07 -24.11
CA GLN A 122 16.00 29.14 -25.23
C GLN A 122 17.26 28.29 -25.45
N ALA A 123 18.45 28.92 -25.43
CA ALA A 123 19.71 28.21 -25.58
C ALA A 123 19.98 27.22 -24.42
N ALA A 124 19.64 27.60 -23.19
CA ALA A 124 19.71 26.72 -22.02
C ALA A 124 18.68 25.57 -22.10
N GLN A 125 17.48 25.83 -22.63
CA GLN A 125 16.48 24.77 -22.85
C GLN A 125 16.97 23.76 -23.89
N HIS A 126 17.56 24.22 -25.00
CA HIS A 126 18.14 23.32 -26.01
C HIS A 126 19.26 22.46 -25.41
N ALA A 127 20.19 23.06 -24.67
CA ALA A 127 21.24 22.33 -24.00
C ALA A 127 20.70 21.31 -22.96
N LEU A 128 19.56 21.58 -22.35
CA LEU A 128 18.92 20.68 -21.38
C LEU A 128 18.18 19.53 -22.06
N ASP A 129 17.49 19.81 -23.17
CA ASP A 129 16.80 18.81 -23.99
C ASP A 129 17.81 17.84 -24.63
N ASP A 130 18.98 18.33 -25.08
CA ASP A 130 20.08 17.51 -25.60
C ASP A 130 20.66 16.53 -24.56
N LEU A 131 20.56 16.86 -23.27
CA LEU A 131 21.05 16.04 -22.16
C LEU A 131 19.98 15.14 -21.54
N ASN A 132 18.72 15.20 -22.00
CA ASN A 132 17.63 14.47 -21.39
C ASN A 132 17.32 13.15 -22.11
N ASP A 133 17.67 12.05 -21.46
CA ASP A 133 17.36 10.71 -21.95
C ASP A 133 15.97 10.18 -21.54
N PHE A 134 15.26 10.86 -20.63
CA PHE A 134 14.01 10.36 -20.04
C PHE A 134 12.79 11.21 -20.39
N SER A 135 11.96 10.71 -21.29
CA SER A 135 10.78 11.41 -21.83
C SER A 135 9.63 11.66 -20.85
N ALA A 136 9.60 11.01 -19.68
CA ALA A 136 8.57 11.29 -18.69
C ALA A 136 8.93 12.47 -17.78
N HIS A 137 10.20 12.86 -17.67
CA HIS A 137 10.67 13.94 -16.80
C HIS A 137 11.26 15.07 -17.64
N HIS A 138 10.55 16.18 -17.78
CA HIS A 138 10.98 17.30 -18.61
C HIS A 138 11.13 18.57 -17.78
N LEU A 139 12.32 19.13 -17.78
CA LEU A 139 12.59 20.43 -17.19
C LEU A 139 12.29 21.50 -18.25
N ARG A 140 11.37 22.43 -17.95
CA ARG A 140 10.91 23.50 -18.84
C ARG A 140 11.24 24.86 -18.24
N LEU A 141 12.18 25.56 -18.85
CA LEU A 141 12.60 26.90 -18.44
C LEU A 141 11.59 27.95 -18.92
N ARG A 142 11.14 28.83 -18.02
CA ARG A 142 10.26 29.97 -18.31
C ARG A 142 10.89 31.25 -17.76
N LEU A 143 10.99 32.28 -18.60
CA LEU A 143 11.47 33.60 -18.18
C LEU A 143 10.38 34.36 -17.42
N VAL A 144 10.69 34.81 -16.20
CA VAL A 144 9.78 35.67 -15.42
C VAL A 144 10.12 37.14 -15.69
N LYS A 145 9.14 37.90 -16.21
CA LYS A 145 9.31 39.33 -16.50
C LYS A 145 9.31 40.12 -15.18
N THR A 146 10.41 40.81 -14.87
CA THR A 146 10.70 41.50 -13.59
C THR A 146 9.84 42.77 -13.32
N LYS A 147 8.63 42.89 -13.89
CA LYS A 147 7.78 44.10 -13.74
C LYS A 147 6.70 44.00 -12.66
N GLU A 148 6.70 42.97 -11.82
CA GLU A 148 5.82 42.92 -10.64
C GLU A 148 6.64 42.97 -9.35
N ASN A 149 6.26 43.90 -8.47
CA ASN A 149 6.89 44.15 -7.19
C ASN A 149 7.06 42.87 -6.36
N PRO A 150 8.17 42.72 -5.60
CA PRO A 150 8.39 41.58 -4.71
C PRO A 150 7.51 41.59 -3.43
N SER A 151 6.45 42.41 -3.38
CA SER A 151 5.59 42.57 -2.19
C SER A 151 4.19 41.93 -2.34
N SER A 152 3.99 41.07 -3.33
CA SER A 152 2.71 40.40 -3.58
C SER A 152 2.91 38.89 -3.60
N GLU A 153 3.37 38.32 -2.47
CA GLU A 153 3.35 36.87 -2.24
C GLU A 153 1.96 36.34 -1.84
N THR A 154 0.91 37.14 -1.97
CA THR A 154 -0.47 36.69 -1.76
C THR A 154 -1.36 37.11 -2.92
N SER A 155 -1.86 36.08 -3.59
CA SER A 155 -3.10 36.05 -4.36
C SER A 155 -3.07 36.52 -5.82
N THR A 156 -3.29 35.53 -6.69
CA THR A 156 -4.04 35.61 -7.95
C THR A 156 -3.43 36.43 -9.10
N ALA A 157 -2.53 35.80 -9.85
CA ALA A 157 -2.30 36.13 -11.26
C ALA A 157 -2.78 34.96 -12.13
N ASN A 158 -4.02 35.08 -12.64
CA ASN A 158 -4.52 34.28 -13.74
C ASN A 158 -3.55 34.37 -14.93
N GLY A 159 -2.80 33.31 -15.23
CA GLY A 159 -1.97 33.28 -16.44
C GLY A 159 -0.78 32.33 -16.52
N ALA A 160 -0.41 31.59 -15.46
CA ALA A 160 0.63 30.57 -15.55
C ALA A 160 0.08 29.20 -15.11
N VAL A 161 -0.38 28.42 -16.09
CA VAL A 161 -0.75 27.01 -15.90
C VAL A 161 0.55 26.24 -15.58
N GLY A 162 0.60 25.67 -14.36
CA GLY A 162 1.68 24.84 -13.85
C GLY A 162 2.35 25.39 -12.58
N GLU A 163 2.48 24.55 -11.55
CA GLU A 163 3.20 24.88 -10.31
C GLU A 163 4.70 25.13 -10.59
N ARG A 164 5.30 26.04 -9.82
CA ARG A 164 6.74 26.36 -9.94
C ARG A 164 7.58 25.29 -9.23
N ALA A 165 8.56 24.72 -9.93
CA ALA A 165 9.45 23.69 -9.36
C ALA A 165 10.75 24.26 -8.79
N LEU A 166 11.29 25.32 -9.40
CA LEU A 166 12.52 25.97 -8.98
C LEU A 166 12.56 27.42 -9.47
N VAL A 167 13.09 28.32 -8.65
CA VAL A 167 13.40 29.70 -9.01
C VAL A 167 14.90 29.84 -9.26
N LEU A 168 15.28 30.02 -10.52
CA LEU A 168 16.67 30.25 -10.93
C LEU A 168 16.95 31.75 -11.02
N ARG A 169 17.95 32.26 -10.33
CA ARG A 169 18.37 33.66 -10.43
C ARG A 169 19.78 33.78 -10.96
N LEU A 170 19.93 34.49 -12.08
CA LEU A 170 21.23 34.75 -12.70
C LEU A 170 21.76 36.10 -12.25
N ILE A 171 22.85 36.09 -11.47
CA ILE A 171 23.42 37.30 -10.85
C ILE A 171 24.81 37.57 -11.44
N PRO A 172 25.02 38.72 -12.12
CA PRO A 172 26.36 39.11 -12.56
C PRO A 172 27.21 39.52 -11.35
N ARG A 173 28.46 39.01 -11.26
CA ARG A 173 29.42 39.37 -10.21
C ARG A 173 30.78 39.69 -10.82
N THR A 174 31.38 40.81 -10.40
CA THR A 174 32.64 41.34 -10.97
C THR A 174 33.91 40.66 -10.43
N ASN A 175 33.83 40.04 -9.25
CA ASN A 175 35.00 39.54 -8.50
C ASN A 175 35.25 38.03 -8.67
N ILE A 176 34.60 37.39 -9.65
CA ILE A 176 34.71 35.95 -9.89
C ILE A 176 35.27 35.68 -11.28
N THR A 177 36.11 34.65 -11.38
CA THR A 177 36.68 34.16 -12.65
C THR A 177 35.97 32.91 -13.16
N ALA A 178 35.26 32.19 -12.30
CA ALA A 178 34.50 30.98 -12.61
C ALA A 178 33.02 31.14 -12.25
N ILE A 179 32.16 30.42 -12.99
CA ILE A 179 30.72 30.35 -12.72
C ILE A 179 30.50 29.46 -11.49
N SER A 180 29.63 29.86 -10.57
CA SER A 180 29.29 29.09 -9.37
C SER A 180 27.79 29.11 -9.09
N SER A 181 27.28 28.04 -8.48
CA SER A 181 25.91 27.91 -8.01
C SER A 181 25.83 27.95 -6.48
N ASP A 182 24.74 28.49 -5.95
CA ASP A 182 24.39 28.46 -4.52
C ASP A 182 22.91 28.13 -4.36
N LEU A 183 22.62 26.98 -3.74
CA LEU A 183 21.27 26.49 -3.51
C LEU A 183 20.84 26.82 -2.08
N HIS A 184 19.73 27.53 -1.93
CA HIS A 184 19.22 27.91 -0.62
C HIS A 184 18.66 26.69 0.14
N PRO A 185 19.07 26.41 1.39
CA PRO A 185 18.63 25.22 2.14
C PRO A 185 17.12 25.19 2.47
N TYR A 186 16.50 26.36 2.63
CA TYR A 186 15.12 26.51 3.10
C TYR A 186 14.17 27.12 2.06
N SER A 187 14.60 27.23 0.81
CA SER A 187 13.75 27.75 -0.27
C SER A 187 14.03 27.06 -1.60
N GLU A 188 13.09 27.16 -2.53
CA GLU A 188 13.17 26.57 -3.87
C GLU A 188 13.96 27.49 -4.81
N ARG A 189 15.10 28.02 -4.35
CA ARG A 189 15.86 29.05 -5.06
C ARG A 189 17.29 28.60 -5.29
N LEU A 190 17.72 28.73 -6.55
CA LEU A 190 19.08 28.52 -7.00
C LEU A 190 19.64 29.84 -7.54
N ASP A 191 20.72 30.32 -6.94
CA ASP A 191 21.46 31.49 -7.42
C ASP A 191 22.67 31.01 -8.24
N ILE A 192 22.80 31.49 -9.48
CA ILE A 192 23.99 31.26 -10.30
C ILE A 192 24.72 32.59 -10.50
N PHE A 193 25.99 32.61 -10.11
CA PHE A 193 26.88 33.75 -10.26
C PHE A 193 27.73 33.58 -11.51
N TYR A 194 27.72 34.58 -12.39
CA TYR A 194 28.53 34.58 -13.61
C TYR A 194 29.39 35.85 -13.72
N PRO A 195 30.58 35.77 -14.33
CA PRO A 195 31.50 36.90 -14.42
C PRO A 195 30.95 38.00 -15.35
N SER A 196 30.97 39.25 -14.89
CA SER A 196 30.53 40.41 -15.67
C SER A 196 31.54 40.84 -16.77
N SER A 197 32.76 40.31 -16.74
CA SER A 197 33.91 40.75 -17.58
C SER A 197 33.99 40.09 -18.96
N GLN A 198 33.16 39.07 -19.24
CA GLN A 198 32.90 38.63 -20.61
C GLN A 198 31.77 39.50 -21.18
N GLY A 199 32.13 40.47 -22.03
CA GLY A 199 31.14 41.27 -22.76
C GLY A 199 30.13 40.36 -23.46
N GLN A 200 28.85 40.70 -23.30
CA GLN A 200 27.65 39.97 -23.77
C GLN A 200 27.68 38.44 -23.52
N PRO A 201 26.78 37.88 -22.69
CA PRO A 201 26.68 36.43 -22.57
C PRO A 201 26.42 35.84 -23.96
N GLN A 202 27.37 35.04 -24.47
CA GLN A 202 27.18 34.35 -25.75
C GLN A 202 25.95 33.45 -25.61
N THR A 203 24.89 33.73 -26.36
CA THR A 203 23.60 33.03 -26.24
C THR A 203 23.51 31.76 -27.09
N THR A 204 24.64 31.16 -27.43
CA THR A 204 24.69 29.87 -28.14
C THR A 204 24.45 28.71 -27.18
N SER A 205 23.87 27.61 -27.65
CA SER A 205 23.63 26.39 -26.84
C SER A 205 24.88 25.85 -26.15
N HIS A 206 26.06 26.03 -26.76
CA HIS A 206 27.37 25.60 -26.23
C HIS A 206 28.09 26.66 -25.40
N SER A 207 27.43 27.75 -24.99
CA SER A 207 28.09 28.74 -24.15
C SER A 207 28.44 28.15 -22.78
N PRO A 208 29.53 28.62 -22.14
CA PRO A 208 29.92 28.10 -20.82
C PRO A 208 28.81 28.31 -19.78
N LEU A 209 28.00 29.36 -19.93
CA LEU A 209 26.87 29.64 -19.05
C LEU A 209 25.69 28.69 -19.30
N THR A 210 25.27 28.46 -20.55
CA THR A 210 24.13 27.56 -20.86
C THR A 210 24.45 26.12 -20.48
N THR A 211 25.66 25.66 -20.78
CA THR A 211 26.15 24.32 -20.41
C THR A 211 26.26 24.15 -18.89
N PHE A 212 26.70 25.18 -18.15
CA PHE A 212 26.71 25.14 -16.69
C PHE A 212 25.29 25.05 -16.11
N ILE A 213 24.35 25.89 -16.59
CA ILE A 213 22.95 25.85 -16.16
C ILE A 213 22.34 24.47 -16.43
N ALA A 214 22.52 23.93 -17.64
CA ALA A 214 21.96 22.63 -18.00
C ALA A 214 22.53 21.48 -17.15
N ASN A 215 23.84 21.48 -16.89
CA ASN A 215 24.48 20.47 -16.04
C ASN A 215 24.02 20.59 -14.58
N GLU A 216 23.92 21.79 -14.03
CA GLU A 216 23.51 22.00 -12.64
C GLU A 216 22.04 21.61 -12.41
N LEU A 217 21.15 21.94 -13.35
CA LEU A 217 19.76 21.49 -13.27
C LEU A 217 19.66 19.97 -13.39
N ARG A 218 20.48 19.36 -14.27
CA ARG A 218 20.53 17.90 -14.41
C ARG A 218 20.99 17.24 -13.10
N THR A 219 22.03 17.76 -12.44
CA THR A 219 22.53 17.18 -11.17
C THR A 219 21.50 17.32 -10.06
N LEU A 220 20.83 18.47 -9.96
CA LEU A 220 19.81 18.73 -8.93
C LEU A 220 18.62 17.77 -9.02
N PHE A 221 18.10 17.51 -10.22
CA PHE A 221 16.93 16.65 -10.42
C PHE A 221 17.29 15.20 -10.75
N ASN A 222 18.58 14.82 -10.72
CA ASN A 222 19.01 13.48 -11.13
C ASN A 222 18.40 12.37 -10.25
N GLU A 223 18.38 12.57 -8.93
CA GLU A 223 17.83 11.58 -8.00
C GLU A 223 16.31 11.40 -8.18
N GLU A 224 15.59 12.51 -8.38
CA GLU A 224 14.15 12.49 -8.66
C GLU A 224 13.87 11.73 -9.97
N LYS A 225 14.59 12.10 -11.04
CA LYS A 225 14.49 11.46 -12.37
C LYS A 225 14.72 9.95 -12.26
N ALA A 226 15.82 9.54 -11.62
CA ALA A 226 16.16 8.14 -11.45
C ALA A 226 15.12 7.38 -10.60
N THR A 227 14.54 8.03 -9.58
CA THR A 227 13.48 7.43 -8.75
C THR A 227 12.19 7.22 -9.56
N LEU A 228 11.79 8.20 -10.36
CA LEU A 228 10.61 8.09 -11.23
C LEU A 228 10.81 7.01 -12.31
N GLU A 229 11.98 6.94 -12.93
CA GLU A 229 12.31 5.90 -13.90
C GLU A 229 12.28 4.49 -13.26
N TYR A 230 12.79 4.36 -12.03
CA TYR A 230 12.71 3.11 -11.28
C TYR A 230 11.26 2.69 -10.99
N ILE A 231 10.41 3.60 -10.51
CA ILE A 231 9.01 3.29 -10.20
C ILE A 231 8.21 2.95 -11.47
N LEU A 232 8.40 3.71 -12.55
CA LEU A 232 7.70 3.48 -13.82
C LEU A 232 8.19 2.25 -14.57
N SER A 233 9.42 1.79 -14.35
CA SER A 233 9.91 0.53 -14.95
C SER A 233 9.37 -0.72 -14.25
N GLN A 234 9.05 -0.66 -12.96
CA GLN A 234 8.44 -1.79 -12.23
C GLN A 234 7.07 -2.20 -12.79
N SER A 235 6.25 -1.23 -13.22
CA SER A 235 4.93 -1.50 -13.80
C SER A 235 4.99 -2.26 -15.12
N ASN A 236 5.93 -1.88 -15.98
CA ASN A 236 6.16 -2.50 -17.29
C ASN A 236 6.66 -3.94 -17.15
N SER A 237 7.41 -4.25 -16.09
CA SER A 237 7.85 -5.62 -15.79
C SER A 237 6.70 -6.51 -15.30
N ALA A 238 5.81 -5.98 -14.44
CA ALA A 238 4.65 -6.72 -13.93
C ALA A 238 3.65 -7.12 -15.03
N THR A 239 3.54 -6.32 -16.10
CA THR A 239 2.69 -6.60 -17.26
C THR A 239 3.30 -7.59 -18.25
N MET A 240 4.63 -7.68 -18.37
CA MET A 240 5.29 -8.70 -19.19
C MET A 240 5.25 -10.11 -18.58
N SER A 241 5.29 -10.21 -17.24
CA SER A 241 5.16 -11.50 -16.52
C SER A 241 3.82 -12.20 -16.81
N SER A 242 2.76 -11.44 -17.11
CA SER A 242 1.44 -12.00 -17.44
C SER A 242 1.38 -12.72 -18.81
N LYS A 243 2.36 -12.54 -19.71
CA LYS A 243 2.40 -13.25 -21.00
C LYS A 243 3.33 -14.48 -20.99
N HIS A 244 4.18 -14.65 -19.98
CA HIS A 244 5.11 -15.77 -19.84
C HIS A 244 4.99 -16.45 -18.46
N VAL A 245 3.86 -17.09 -18.18
CA VAL A 245 3.72 -17.98 -16.99
C VAL A 245 4.21 -19.42 -17.29
N ALA A 246 4.79 -19.66 -18.47
CA ALA A 246 5.37 -20.95 -18.83
C ALA A 246 6.89 -20.85 -19.06
N GLN A 247 7.65 -20.40 -18.05
CA GLN A 247 9.03 -20.84 -17.76
C GLN A 247 9.66 -19.98 -16.65
N GLY A 248 9.97 -20.65 -15.53
CA GLY A 248 11.06 -20.43 -14.57
C GLY A 248 11.56 -19.01 -14.25
N ALA A 249 11.55 -18.69 -12.95
CA ALA A 249 12.48 -17.82 -12.22
C ALA A 249 13.00 -16.57 -12.95
N VAL A 250 12.45 -15.41 -12.59
CA VAL A 250 12.91 -14.09 -13.02
C VAL A 250 14.37 -13.89 -12.60
N ASN A 251 15.30 -13.99 -13.56
CA ASN A 251 16.70 -13.65 -13.38
C ASN A 251 16.89 -12.13 -13.15
N LYS A 252 17.76 -11.77 -12.21
CA LYS A 252 18.16 -10.38 -11.87
C LYS A 252 18.63 -9.57 -13.10
N ASP A 253 19.13 -10.24 -14.13
CA ASP A 253 19.77 -9.61 -15.30
C ASP A 253 18.78 -8.97 -16.29
N GLN A 254 17.48 -9.32 -16.25
CA GLN A 254 16.48 -8.69 -17.13
C GLN A 254 15.97 -7.33 -16.61
N ARG A 255 16.21 -6.98 -15.34
CA ARG A 255 15.90 -5.64 -14.82
C ARG A 255 16.77 -4.55 -15.45
N ALA A 256 17.96 -4.90 -15.94
CA ALA A 256 18.93 -3.94 -16.46
C ALA A 256 18.61 -3.44 -17.89
N ASN A 257 17.75 -4.13 -18.65
CA ASN A 257 17.49 -3.78 -20.07
C ASN A 257 16.40 -2.72 -20.28
N VAL A 258 15.72 -2.25 -19.22
CA VAL A 258 14.66 -1.22 -19.31
C VAL A 258 15.07 0.10 -18.64
N LEU A 259 16.04 0.07 -17.72
CA LEU A 259 16.60 1.29 -17.15
C LEU A 259 17.72 1.81 -18.07
N SER A 260 17.75 3.13 -18.26
CA SER A 260 18.78 3.79 -19.05
C SER A 260 20.17 3.45 -18.50
N PRO A 261 21.17 3.12 -19.35
CA PRO A 261 22.54 2.81 -18.91
C PRO A 261 23.25 3.98 -18.21
N ALA A 262 22.59 5.14 -18.12
CA ALA A 262 23.06 6.36 -17.47
C ALA A 262 22.87 6.40 -15.94
N ILE A 263 22.08 5.49 -15.34
CA ILE A 263 21.90 5.47 -13.88
C ILE A 263 23.11 4.77 -13.24
N GLN A 264 23.81 5.50 -12.36
CA GLN A 264 24.91 4.93 -11.58
C GLN A 264 24.41 3.78 -10.69
N PRO A 265 25.10 2.63 -10.64
CA PRO A 265 24.63 1.44 -9.92
C PRO A 265 24.46 1.68 -8.41
N LEU A 266 25.30 2.53 -7.82
CA LEU A 266 25.20 2.93 -6.41
C LEU A 266 23.93 3.73 -6.11
N LEU A 267 23.54 4.63 -7.02
CA LEU A 267 22.31 5.42 -6.89
C LEU A 267 21.09 4.53 -7.04
N LEU A 268 21.13 3.53 -7.92
CA LEU A 268 20.02 2.59 -8.09
C LEU A 268 19.81 1.74 -6.83
N GLU A 269 20.88 1.27 -6.19
CA GLU A 269 20.79 0.50 -4.94
C GLU A 269 20.23 1.35 -3.79
N SER A 270 20.66 2.62 -3.67
CA SER A 270 20.13 3.52 -2.64
C SER A 270 18.65 3.82 -2.84
N ILE A 271 18.21 4.02 -4.09
CA ILE A 271 16.80 4.21 -4.45
C ILE A 271 16.00 2.94 -4.13
N ALA A 272 16.48 1.77 -4.56
CA ALA A 272 15.79 0.50 -4.34
C ALA A 272 15.65 0.18 -2.85
N SER A 273 16.72 0.40 -2.08
CA SER A 273 16.73 0.27 -0.62
C SER A 273 15.76 1.24 0.04
N ARG A 274 15.77 2.53 -0.37
CA ARG A 274 14.84 3.54 0.16
C ARG A 274 13.39 3.15 -0.09
N VAL A 275 13.02 2.82 -1.33
CA VAL A 275 11.64 2.44 -1.70
C VAL A 275 11.19 1.19 -0.95
N LYS A 276 12.10 0.25 -0.68
CA LYS A 276 11.80 -0.95 0.12
C LYS A 276 11.64 -0.61 1.62
N ASN A 277 12.45 0.29 2.15
CA ASN A 277 12.50 0.57 3.58
C ASN A 277 11.48 1.62 4.04
N SER A 278 10.99 2.46 3.13
CA SER A 278 9.94 3.45 3.39
C SER A 278 8.57 2.80 3.54
N PHE A 279 7.69 3.46 4.30
CA PHE A 279 6.28 3.11 4.33
C PHE A 279 5.65 3.33 2.95
N LYS A 280 4.63 2.52 2.64
CA LYS A 280 3.71 2.87 1.56
C LYS A 280 3.04 4.19 1.90
N TYR A 281 2.69 4.94 0.85
CA TYR A 281 1.95 6.18 1.03
C TYR A 281 0.64 5.93 1.78
N ALA A 282 0.33 6.79 2.75
CA ALA A 282 -0.95 6.84 3.43
C ALA A 282 -1.38 8.31 3.60
N GLU A 283 -2.68 8.56 3.57
CA GLU A 283 -3.24 9.89 3.81
C GLU A 283 -2.99 10.35 5.25
N THR A 284 -3.06 9.42 6.20
CA THR A 284 -2.89 9.64 7.63
C THR A 284 -1.82 8.70 8.20
N TYR A 285 -0.85 9.26 8.92
CA TYR A 285 0.17 8.53 9.67
C TYR A 285 -0.02 8.75 11.18
N HIS A 286 0.16 7.69 11.96
CA HIS A 286 0.09 7.76 13.42
C HIS A 286 1.50 7.68 14.01
N LEU A 287 1.97 8.75 14.65
CA LEU A 287 3.30 8.80 15.26
C LEU A 287 3.19 8.46 16.76
N SER A 288 3.84 7.39 17.20
CA SER A 288 3.84 6.98 18.61
C SER A 288 5.21 7.21 19.24
N PHE A 289 5.31 8.12 20.21
CA PHE A 289 6.54 8.41 20.95
C PHE A 289 6.52 7.70 22.31
N SER A 290 7.48 6.80 22.53
CA SER A 290 7.49 5.91 23.67
C SER A 290 8.77 6.05 24.47
N LEU A 291 8.68 6.40 25.76
CA LEU A 291 9.82 6.41 26.68
C LEU A 291 9.89 5.09 27.44
N PHE A 292 10.94 4.30 27.23
CA PHE A 292 11.17 3.01 27.86
C PHE A 292 12.38 3.06 28.79
N THR A 293 12.19 2.62 30.03
CA THR A 293 13.26 2.46 31.02
C THR A 293 13.13 1.13 31.76
N PRO A 294 14.22 0.39 32.01
CA PRO A 294 14.19 -0.86 32.78
C PRO A 294 13.99 -0.63 34.28
N GLY A 295 14.15 0.61 34.76
CA GLY A 295 14.00 1.00 36.15
C GLY A 295 12.76 1.86 36.42
N PRO A 296 12.66 2.42 37.65
CA PRO A 296 11.60 3.38 38.01
C PRO A 296 11.80 4.78 37.41
N ALA A 297 13.01 5.12 36.97
CA ALA A 297 13.37 6.44 36.46
C ALA A 297 14.06 6.33 35.09
N PRO A 298 13.85 7.29 34.18
CA PRO A 298 12.93 8.43 34.28
C PRO A 298 11.46 8.01 34.16
N SER A 299 10.59 8.59 34.98
CA SER A 299 9.14 8.33 34.96
C SER A 299 8.35 9.44 34.26
N ALA A 300 8.98 10.60 34.04
CA ALA A 300 8.38 11.75 33.38
C ALA A 300 9.36 12.40 32.38
N TRP A 301 8.79 13.10 31.40
CA TRP A 301 9.52 13.79 30.34
C TRP A 301 8.70 14.96 29.79
N ASP A 302 9.38 16.04 29.41
CA ASP A 302 8.76 17.22 28.79
C ASP A 302 8.56 17.03 27.28
N ILE A 303 7.84 15.97 26.89
CA ILE A 303 7.69 15.59 25.48
C ILE A 303 6.79 16.53 24.69
N GLU A 304 5.68 17.00 25.26
CA GLU A 304 4.74 17.89 24.58
C GLU A 304 5.40 19.22 24.13
N PRO A 305 6.11 19.97 25.00
CA PRO A 305 6.81 21.17 24.57
C PRO A 305 7.98 20.84 23.61
N ALA A 306 8.67 19.71 23.78
CA ALA A 306 9.74 19.29 22.86
C ALA A 306 9.22 19.00 21.45
N LEU A 307 8.10 18.28 21.32
CA LEU A 307 7.46 17.99 20.04
C LEU A 307 6.98 19.28 19.36
N LYS A 308 6.39 20.20 20.13
CA LYS A 308 5.95 21.50 19.60
C LYS A 308 7.10 22.32 19.03
N GLU A 309 8.26 22.32 19.68
CA GLU A 309 9.40 23.12 19.24
C GLU A 309 10.18 22.46 18.09
N TYR A 310 10.50 21.17 18.21
CA TYR A 310 11.43 20.50 17.29
C TYR A 310 10.76 19.77 16.13
N LEU A 311 9.56 19.20 16.34
CA LEU A 311 8.92 18.33 15.34
C LEU A 311 7.74 19.01 14.63
N SER A 312 6.96 19.84 15.33
CA SER A 312 5.78 20.49 14.74
C SER A 312 6.08 21.33 13.49
N PRO A 313 7.21 22.07 13.40
CA PRO A 313 7.53 22.80 12.18
C PRO A 313 7.70 21.85 10.99
N LEU A 314 8.35 20.70 11.20
CA LEU A 314 8.52 19.69 10.17
C LEU A 314 7.17 19.12 9.72
N LEU A 315 6.31 18.70 10.66
CA LEU A 315 5.00 18.13 10.36
C LEU A 315 4.10 19.12 9.59
N ASN A 316 4.17 20.40 9.93
CA ASN A 316 3.40 21.45 9.24
C ASN A 316 3.82 21.59 7.76
N VAL A 317 5.10 21.44 7.44
CA VAL A 317 5.57 21.47 6.04
C VAL A 317 5.09 20.23 5.26
N PHE A 318 4.88 19.09 5.94
CA PHE A 318 4.32 17.89 5.33
C PHE A 318 2.79 17.88 5.21
N ALA A 319 2.08 18.83 5.83
CA ALA A 319 0.61 18.85 5.85
C ALA A 319 -0.07 18.76 4.47
N PRO A 320 0.48 19.34 3.37
CA PRO A 320 -0.09 19.14 2.02
C PRO A 320 0.01 17.68 1.51
N ILE A 321 0.98 16.92 2.02
CA ILE A 321 1.33 15.56 1.57
C ILE A 321 0.61 14.49 2.39
N SER A 322 0.57 14.63 3.71
CA SER A 322 -0.05 13.66 4.62
C SER A 322 -0.40 14.32 5.95
N ASN A 323 -1.43 13.80 6.60
CA ASN A 323 -1.82 14.21 7.93
C ASN A 323 -1.16 13.31 9.00
N PHE A 324 -0.88 13.87 10.17
CA PHE A 324 -0.22 13.16 11.27
C PHE A 324 -1.03 13.29 12.55
N SER A 325 -1.23 12.17 13.24
CA SER A 325 -1.59 12.19 14.66
C SER A 325 -0.38 11.84 15.50
N VAL A 326 -0.34 12.33 16.74
CA VAL A 326 0.77 12.08 17.65
C VAL A 326 0.22 11.52 18.96
N ASP A 327 0.74 10.36 19.35
CA ASP A 327 0.47 9.70 20.62
C ASP A 327 1.77 9.59 21.41
N THR A 328 1.69 9.73 22.73
CA THR A 328 2.86 9.63 23.62
C THR A 328 2.60 8.62 24.72
N GLN A 329 3.61 7.81 25.05
CA GLN A 329 3.54 6.84 26.13
C GLN A 329 4.83 6.79 26.94
N VAL A 330 4.71 6.42 28.21
CA VAL A 330 5.84 6.17 29.12
C VAL A 330 5.66 4.79 29.73
N GLN A 331 6.66 3.93 29.56
CA GLN A 331 6.69 2.60 30.15
C GLN A 331 7.94 2.45 31.03
N VAL A 332 7.70 2.35 32.32
CA VAL A 332 8.72 1.99 33.31
C VAL A 332 8.83 0.47 33.46
N TYR A 333 9.96 0.00 33.97
CA TYR A 333 10.27 -1.43 34.11
C TYR A 333 10.24 -2.23 32.80
N ALA A 334 10.55 -1.58 31.68
CA ALA A 334 10.73 -2.20 30.37
C ALA A 334 12.07 -2.96 30.33
N LYS A 335 12.05 -4.23 30.72
CA LYS A 335 13.22 -5.11 30.64
C LYS A 335 13.48 -5.56 29.20
N PHE A 336 14.72 -5.94 28.94
CA PHE A 336 15.11 -6.57 27.68
C PHE A 336 14.31 -7.84 27.42
N SER A 337 14.09 -8.14 26.14
CA SER A 337 13.50 -9.42 25.76
C SER A 337 14.36 -10.57 26.31
N PRO A 338 13.76 -11.60 26.93
CA PRO A 338 14.50 -12.74 27.44
C PRO A 338 15.24 -13.52 26.35
N THR A 339 14.87 -13.32 25.08
CA THR A 339 15.50 -13.93 23.91
C THR A 339 16.62 -13.07 23.30
N ALA A 340 16.74 -11.80 23.69
CA ALA A 340 17.80 -10.93 23.20
C ALA A 340 19.10 -11.17 23.97
N THR A 341 20.26 -11.06 23.29
CA THR A 341 21.54 -11.15 23.97
C THR A 341 21.69 -9.96 24.93
N PRO A 342 22.06 -10.19 26.20
CA PRO A 342 22.28 -9.09 27.13
C PRO A 342 23.47 -8.23 26.66
N PRO A 343 23.49 -6.93 27.05
CA PRO A 343 24.60 -6.05 26.72
C PRO A 343 25.95 -6.60 27.21
N GLU A 344 26.98 -6.51 26.37
CA GLU A 344 28.36 -6.95 26.69
C GLU A 344 29.19 -5.72 27.06
N TYR A 345 29.88 -5.75 28.20
CA TYR A 345 30.75 -4.65 28.62
C TYR A 345 32.07 -4.70 27.85
N ASP A 346 32.39 -3.62 27.13
CA ASP A 346 33.65 -3.48 26.40
C ASP A 346 34.60 -2.58 27.20
N GLU A 347 35.66 -3.18 27.75
CA GLU A 347 36.68 -2.48 28.55
C GLU A 347 37.41 -1.40 27.75
N SER A 348 37.51 -1.53 26.43
CA SER A 348 38.24 -0.59 25.58
C SER A 348 37.50 0.75 25.40
N LYS A 349 36.17 0.71 25.43
CA LYS A 349 35.29 1.87 25.22
C LYS A 349 34.65 2.36 26.52
N ALA A 350 34.88 1.67 27.64
CA ALA A 350 34.22 1.92 28.93
C ALA A 350 32.69 2.04 28.80
N ALA A 351 32.11 1.21 27.94
CA ALA A 351 30.70 1.29 27.56
C ALA A 351 30.10 -0.10 27.37
N TRP A 352 28.80 -0.21 27.63
CA TRP A 352 28.03 -1.41 27.32
C TRP A 352 27.68 -1.42 25.84
N THR A 353 27.84 -2.58 25.21
CA THR A 353 27.69 -2.73 23.75
C THR A 353 26.56 -3.69 23.39
N LEU A 354 25.79 -3.31 22.37
CA LEU A 354 24.81 -4.16 21.69
C LEU A 354 25.35 -4.59 20.32
N LYS A 355 25.14 -5.85 19.94
CA LYS A 355 25.48 -6.34 18.59
C LYS A 355 24.44 -5.86 17.58
N GLN A 356 24.87 -5.50 16.37
CA GLN A 356 23.96 -5.05 15.31
C GLN A 356 22.93 -6.10 14.88
N ASP A 357 23.33 -7.38 14.86
CA ASP A 357 22.46 -8.50 14.48
C ASP A 357 21.26 -8.68 15.42
N ASP A 358 21.41 -8.27 16.69
CA ASP A 358 20.39 -8.42 17.73
C ASP A 358 19.48 -7.17 17.89
N LEU A 359 19.70 -6.11 17.10
CA LEU A 359 18.96 -4.84 17.22
C LEU A 359 17.48 -4.95 16.83
N SER A 360 17.12 -5.86 15.91
CA SER A 360 15.70 -6.13 15.62
C SER A 360 15.03 -6.89 16.76
N GLY A 361 15.78 -7.70 17.50
CA GLY A 361 15.33 -8.42 18.69
C GLY A 361 15.29 -7.58 19.96
N PHE A 362 15.83 -6.36 19.93
CA PHE A 362 15.80 -5.41 21.04
C PHE A 362 14.36 -5.05 21.45
N ILE A 363 13.46 -4.95 20.46
CA ILE A 363 12.06 -4.63 20.73
C ILE A 363 11.38 -5.86 21.30
N ASN A 364 11.03 -5.81 22.59
CA ASN A 364 10.25 -6.85 23.22
C ASN A 364 8.76 -6.67 22.92
N ALA A 365 8.34 -6.92 21.67
CA ALA A 365 6.95 -6.76 21.23
C ALA A 365 5.95 -7.63 22.03
N ALA A 366 6.42 -8.67 22.73
CA ALA A 366 5.59 -9.52 23.58
C ALA A 366 5.28 -8.91 24.96
N GLU A 367 6.20 -8.09 25.52
CA GLU A 367 6.04 -7.51 26.87
C GLU A 367 5.83 -6.00 26.86
N TRP A 368 6.15 -5.30 25.75
CA TRP A 368 5.91 -3.88 25.60
C TRP A 368 4.54 -3.68 24.94
N PRO A 369 3.50 -3.23 25.69
CA PRO A 369 2.21 -2.89 25.09
C PRO A 369 2.39 -1.61 24.27
N LEU A 370 2.72 -1.77 22.99
CA LEU A 370 2.70 -0.65 22.05
C LEU A 370 1.24 -0.29 21.80
N ASN A 371 0.83 0.95 22.11
CA ASN A 371 -0.52 1.41 21.82
C ASN A 371 -0.82 1.27 20.32
N PRO A 372 -1.72 0.37 19.90
CA PRO A 372 -2.13 0.31 18.51
C PRO A 372 -2.92 1.59 18.19
N SER A 373 -2.64 2.21 17.05
CA SER A 373 -3.39 3.39 16.63
C SER A 373 -4.88 3.08 16.49
N ILE A 374 -5.70 4.00 16.97
CA ILE A 374 -7.15 3.96 16.77
C ILE A 374 -7.44 4.80 15.51
N GLY A 375 -7.54 4.17 14.36
CA GLY A 375 -7.76 4.88 13.10
C GLY A 375 -7.37 4.11 11.84
N GLY A 376 -7.52 4.75 10.68
CA GLY A 376 -6.99 4.27 9.41
C GLY A 376 -5.59 4.84 9.17
N GLY A 377 -4.65 3.99 8.76
CA GLY A 377 -3.27 4.37 8.43
C GLY A 377 -2.23 3.60 9.24
N PRO A 378 -0.96 3.57 8.78
CA PRO A 378 0.12 2.87 9.48
C PRO A 378 0.65 3.67 10.68
N THR A 379 1.13 2.95 11.70
CA THR A 379 1.82 3.52 12.87
C THR A 379 3.33 3.55 12.66
N ILE A 380 3.93 4.68 12.99
CA ILE A 380 5.38 4.87 13.06
C ILE A 380 5.77 4.98 14.52
N ASN A 381 6.58 4.03 14.99
CA ASN A 381 6.96 3.94 16.40
C ASN A 381 8.34 4.58 16.63
N PHE A 382 8.40 5.59 17.50
CA PHE A 382 9.63 6.21 17.96
C PHE A 382 9.88 5.86 19.42
N ILE A 383 10.88 5.01 19.67
CA ILE A 383 11.24 4.59 21.01
C ILE A 383 12.46 5.38 21.48
N LEU A 384 12.30 6.05 22.63
CA LEU A 384 13.39 6.57 23.41
C LEU A 384 13.69 5.59 24.54
N TYR A 385 14.83 4.93 24.49
CA TYR A 385 15.28 4.01 25.53
C TYR A 385 16.32 4.67 26.42
N VAL A 386 16.09 4.64 27.72
CA VAL A 386 17.08 5.05 28.72
C VAL A 386 17.57 3.80 29.44
N PRO A 387 18.86 3.44 29.33
CA PRO A 387 19.39 2.22 29.95
C PRO A 387 19.34 2.29 31.48
N SER A 388 19.62 1.17 32.15
CA SER A 388 19.80 1.19 33.60
C SER A 388 21.11 1.91 33.97
N PRO A 389 21.23 2.53 35.16
CA PRO A 389 22.46 3.21 35.56
C PRO A 389 23.69 2.29 35.58
N ALA A 390 23.48 0.99 35.88
CA ALA A 390 24.54 -0.02 35.84
C ALA A 390 25.00 -0.36 34.41
N GLN A 391 24.15 -0.12 33.41
CA GLN A 391 24.39 -0.41 31.99
C GLN A 391 24.55 0.85 31.15
N SER A 392 24.87 1.98 31.79
CA SER A 392 25.10 3.28 31.15
C SER A 392 26.60 3.57 31.11
N PRO A 393 27.18 4.06 29.99
CA PRO A 393 26.53 4.33 28.71
C PRO A 393 26.34 3.06 27.86
N LEU A 394 25.23 3.00 27.11
CA LEU A 394 24.91 1.93 26.17
C LEU A 394 25.08 2.42 24.72
N VAL A 395 25.81 1.66 23.90
CA VAL A 395 26.13 1.98 22.50
C VAL A 395 26.10 0.73 21.61
N VAL A 396 25.99 0.90 20.29
CA VAL A 396 26.12 -0.22 19.33
C VAL A 396 27.59 -0.57 19.09
N LYS A 397 27.94 -1.86 19.08
CA LYS A 397 29.32 -2.38 19.09
C LYS A 397 30.15 -1.93 17.87
N GLU A 398 29.62 -2.07 16.64
CA GLU A 398 30.38 -1.73 15.43
C GLU A 398 30.59 -0.22 15.29
N ASN A 399 29.52 0.57 15.41
CA ASN A 399 29.53 1.97 14.97
C ASN A 399 29.51 2.99 16.12
N ALA A 400 29.47 2.53 17.38
CA ALA A 400 29.25 3.38 18.56
C ALA A 400 28.00 4.27 18.45
N ALA A 401 27.08 3.93 17.55
CA ALA A 401 25.85 4.66 17.33
C ALA A 401 24.89 4.45 18.51
N THR A 402 24.07 5.45 18.78
CA THR A 402 23.02 5.41 19.81
C THR A 402 21.63 5.31 19.19
N SER A 403 21.51 5.15 17.87
CA SER A 403 20.21 5.04 17.21
C SER A 403 20.27 4.11 16.00
N TRP A 404 19.13 3.49 15.70
CA TRP A 404 18.92 2.70 14.50
C TRP A 404 17.48 2.81 14.03
N LEU A 405 17.27 2.50 12.74
CA LEU A 405 15.98 2.52 12.09
C LEU A 405 15.55 1.10 11.77
N ILE A 406 14.28 0.78 12.00
CA ILE A 406 13.66 -0.48 11.59
C ILE A 406 12.73 -0.18 10.41
N PRO A 407 13.03 -0.72 9.21
CA PRO A 407 12.25 -0.49 8.00
C PRO A 407 10.75 -0.75 8.20
N GLN A 408 9.91 0.13 7.66
CA GLN A 408 8.44 0.01 7.72
C GLN A 408 7.86 -0.16 9.14
N TRP A 409 8.60 0.24 10.18
CA TRP A 409 8.14 0.14 11.57
C TRP A 409 8.39 1.42 12.36
N GLY A 410 9.64 1.95 12.34
CA GLY A 410 9.98 3.03 13.26
C GLY A 410 11.47 3.20 13.54
N GLY A 411 11.79 3.94 14.58
CA GLY A 411 13.15 4.24 14.99
C GLY A 411 13.34 4.09 16.51
N VAL A 412 14.54 3.66 16.90
CA VAL A 412 14.93 3.52 18.30
C VAL A 412 16.14 4.41 18.55
N VAL A 413 16.08 5.18 19.64
CA VAL A 413 17.16 6.05 20.12
C VAL A 413 17.45 5.72 21.57
N ILE A 414 18.72 5.46 21.86
CA ILE A 414 19.26 5.32 23.20
C ILE A 414 19.72 6.69 23.67
N LEU A 415 19.14 7.15 24.77
CA LEU A 415 19.58 8.36 25.45
C LEU A 415 20.35 7.96 26.71
N ASN A 416 21.62 8.37 26.77
CA ASN A 416 22.48 8.19 27.93
C ASN A 416 22.51 9.51 28.73
N PRO A 417 21.59 9.73 29.69
CA PRO A 417 21.61 10.94 30.50
C PRO A 417 22.85 10.96 31.41
N PRO A 418 23.39 12.16 31.74
CA PRO A 418 24.46 12.26 32.72
C PRO A 418 23.97 11.71 34.06
N LEU A 419 24.79 10.84 34.68
CA LEU A 419 24.51 10.29 36.00
C LEU A 419 24.59 11.44 37.02
N SER A 420 23.48 11.71 37.72
CA SER A 420 23.45 12.69 38.81
C SER A 420 24.29 12.16 39.99
N ASN A 421 25.06 13.04 40.65
CA ASN A 421 25.92 12.79 41.82
C ASN A 421 26.51 11.37 41.95
N ILE A 422 27.84 11.28 41.80
CA ILE A 422 28.70 10.08 41.85
C ILE A 422 28.38 9.12 43.03
N SER A 423 27.72 9.61 44.08
CA SER A 423 27.35 8.85 45.29
C SER A 423 26.13 7.94 45.15
N GLU A 424 25.18 8.18 44.22
CA GLU A 424 23.91 7.42 44.19
C GLU A 424 23.58 6.71 42.86
N LEU A 425 24.37 6.84 41.79
CA LEU A 425 24.16 6.14 40.50
C LEU A 425 22.68 6.18 40.04
N GLN A 426 22.03 7.34 40.13
CA GLN A 426 20.62 7.50 39.78
C GLN A 426 20.46 8.43 38.57
N HIS A 427 19.62 8.00 37.62
CA HIS A 427 19.17 8.85 36.53
C HIS A 427 18.23 9.95 37.05
N PRO A 428 18.19 11.11 36.38
CA PRO A 428 17.20 12.12 36.73
C PRO A 428 15.78 11.55 36.61
N PRO A 429 14.88 11.79 37.58
CA PRO A 429 13.51 11.28 37.53
C PRO A 429 12.69 11.89 36.39
N HIS A 430 13.11 13.07 35.92
CA HIS A 430 12.44 13.86 34.88
C HIS A 430 13.44 14.23 33.78
N LEU A 431 13.06 13.99 32.52
CA LEU A 431 13.83 14.42 31.35
C LEU A 431 13.38 15.81 30.87
N SER A 432 14.29 16.78 30.92
CA SER A 432 14.03 18.12 30.41
C SER A 432 13.99 18.15 28.88
N ARG A 433 13.35 19.19 28.34
CA ARG A 433 13.26 19.46 26.91
C ARG A 433 14.62 19.50 26.21
N GLU A 434 15.63 20.10 26.84
CA GLU A 434 16.97 20.24 26.27
C GLU A 434 17.69 18.88 26.17
N ALA A 435 17.42 17.96 27.12
CA ALA A 435 17.96 16.60 27.08
C ALA A 435 17.33 15.75 25.97
N LEU A 436 16.09 16.06 25.56
CA LEU A 436 15.38 15.37 24.47
C LEU A 436 15.83 15.84 23.08
N LYS A 437 16.48 17.00 22.95
CA LYS A 437 16.84 17.60 21.66
C LYS A 437 17.60 16.64 20.73
N PRO A 438 18.69 15.95 21.16
CA PRO A 438 19.42 15.04 20.27
C PRO A 438 18.55 13.87 19.77
N ALA A 439 17.64 13.39 20.61
CA ALA A 439 16.71 12.34 20.23
C ALA A 439 15.67 12.83 19.23
N MET A 440 15.13 14.04 19.41
CA MET A 440 14.19 14.66 18.48
C MET A 440 14.82 14.93 17.10
N ASP A 441 16.07 15.43 17.07
CA ASP A 441 16.82 15.63 15.83
C ASP A 441 16.99 14.30 15.08
N THR A 442 17.33 13.23 15.80
CA THR A 442 17.45 11.88 15.23
C THR A 442 16.11 11.37 14.71
N PHE A 443 15.03 11.51 15.48
CA PHE A 443 13.69 11.11 15.05
C PHE A 443 13.21 11.88 13.81
N SER A 444 13.58 13.16 13.68
CA SER A 444 13.25 13.96 12.49
C SER A 444 13.88 13.39 11.21
N HIS A 445 15.16 13.00 11.26
CA HIS A 445 15.85 12.36 10.14
C HIS A 445 15.31 10.95 9.84
N GLN A 446 15.00 10.19 10.89
CA GLN A 446 14.38 8.86 10.76
C GLN A 446 12.99 8.97 10.13
N LEU A 447 12.17 9.95 10.52
CA LEU A 447 10.86 10.22 9.93
C LEU A 447 10.98 10.54 8.43
N LEU A 448 11.91 11.43 8.06
CA LEU A 448 12.19 11.74 6.65
C LEU A 448 12.56 10.48 5.84
N THR A 449 13.35 9.58 6.43
CA THR A 449 13.77 8.33 5.79
C THR A 449 12.59 7.35 5.65
N LEU A 450 11.77 7.20 6.70
CA LEU A 450 10.60 6.31 6.72
C LEU A 450 9.49 6.77 5.77
N LEU A 451 9.32 8.08 5.59
CA LEU A 451 8.43 8.65 4.58
C LEU A 451 8.99 8.56 3.16
N GLY A 452 10.23 8.09 2.99
CA GLY A 452 10.85 7.87 1.69
C GLY A 452 11.34 9.15 1.00
N THR A 453 11.67 10.20 1.76
CA THR A 453 12.20 11.43 1.17
C THR A 453 13.53 11.20 0.44
N PRO A 454 13.76 11.82 -0.72
CA PRO A 454 15.05 11.80 -1.40
C PRO A 454 16.18 12.35 -0.51
N THR A 455 17.42 12.00 -0.83
CA THR A 455 18.60 12.52 -0.10
C THR A 455 19.16 13.81 -0.71
N SER A 456 18.97 14.00 -2.01
CA SER A 456 19.40 15.13 -2.82
C SER A 456 18.20 15.73 -3.55
N PRO A 457 18.12 17.07 -3.68
CA PRO A 457 19.07 18.09 -3.22
C PRO A 457 18.99 18.38 -1.70
N PRO A 458 19.96 19.10 -1.09
CA PRO A 458 19.96 19.35 0.36
C PRO A 458 18.75 20.17 0.85
N SER A 459 18.17 21.00 -0.02
CA SER A 459 17.03 21.84 0.32
C SER A 459 15.77 21.00 0.60
N LEU A 460 15.20 21.13 1.79
CA LEU A 460 14.01 20.37 2.19
C LEU A 460 12.78 20.64 1.29
N PRO A 461 12.44 21.90 0.92
CA PRO A 461 11.28 22.15 0.06
C PRO A 461 11.34 21.42 -1.28
N LEU A 462 12.50 21.41 -1.96
CA LEU A 462 12.65 20.67 -3.22
C LEU A 462 12.46 19.16 -3.04
N ARG A 463 12.98 18.60 -1.94
CA ARG A 463 12.80 17.17 -1.64
C ARG A 463 11.32 16.82 -1.40
N LEU A 464 10.55 17.71 -0.79
CA LEU A 464 9.11 17.51 -0.58
C LEU A 464 8.33 17.62 -1.89
N GLN A 465 8.70 18.55 -2.76
CA GLN A 465 8.11 18.60 -4.10
C GLN A 465 8.41 17.34 -4.92
N SER A 466 9.65 16.83 -4.87
CA SER A 466 10.01 15.55 -5.48
C SER A 466 9.17 14.42 -4.89
N LEU A 467 8.94 14.43 -3.57
CA LEU A 467 8.13 13.43 -2.88
C LEU A 467 6.67 13.43 -3.36
N ILE A 468 6.05 14.61 -3.56
CA ILE A 468 4.71 14.74 -4.13
C ILE A 468 4.62 14.02 -5.48
N ARG A 469 5.60 14.25 -6.37
CA ARG A 469 5.64 13.64 -7.71
C ARG A 469 5.84 12.13 -7.64
N ILE A 470 6.74 11.67 -6.78
CA ILE A 470 7.01 10.25 -6.52
C ILE A 470 5.75 9.54 -5.99
N HIS A 471 5.06 10.13 -5.00
CA HIS A 471 3.83 9.56 -4.45
C HIS A 471 2.70 9.55 -5.47
N THR A 472 2.53 10.62 -6.25
CA THR A 472 1.51 10.68 -7.30
C THR A 472 1.72 9.57 -8.33
N ALA A 473 2.97 9.34 -8.76
CA ALA A 473 3.32 8.26 -9.68
C ALA A 473 3.01 6.87 -9.08
N SER A 474 3.38 6.67 -7.82
CA SER A 474 3.17 5.41 -7.09
C SER A 474 1.68 5.11 -6.91
N LEU A 475 0.87 6.10 -6.51
CA LEU A 475 -0.57 5.96 -6.32
C LEU A 475 -1.31 5.72 -7.63
N LEU A 476 -0.99 6.46 -8.69
CA LEU A 476 -1.56 6.25 -10.01
C LEU A 476 -1.31 4.82 -10.50
N LEU A 477 -0.08 4.33 -10.32
CA LEU A 477 0.29 2.99 -10.71
C LEU A 477 -0.40 1.92 -9.84
N SER A 478 -0.42 2.13 -8.52
CA SER A 478 -1.07 1.22 -7.57
C SER A 478 -2.57 1.08 -7.88
N ALA A 479 -3.30 2.19 -7.99
CA ALA A 479 -4.72 2.21 -8.31
C ALA A 479 -5.02 1.54 -9.66
N SER A 480 -4.22 1.83 -10.69
CA SER A 480 -4.35 1.20 -12.01
C SER A 480 -4.12 -0.32 -11.95
N SER A 481 -3.11 -0.77 -11.19
CA SER A 481 -2.83 -2.19 -10.98
C SER A 481 -3.94 -2.90 -10.21
N THR A 482 -4.50 -2.26 -9.19
CA THR A 482 -5.65 -2.76 -8.42
C THR A 482 -6.88 -2.91 -9.32
N MET A 483 -7.17 -1.95 -10.21
CA MET A 483 -8.24 -2.08 -11.21
C MET A 483 -8.00 -3.26 -12.17
N GLY A 484 -6.78 -3.43 -12.68
CA GLY A 484 -6.45 -4.60 -13.50
C GLY A 484 -6.62 -5.93 -12.75
N SER A 485 -6.27 -5.96 -11.47
CA SER A 485 -6.42 -7.14 -10.62
C SER A 485 -7.90 -7.46 -10.35
N LEU A 486 -8.72 -6.44 -10.11
CA LEU A 486 -10.17 -6.57 -9.98
C LEU A 486 -10.83 -7.07 -11.27
N ALA A 487 -10.38 -6.58 -12.43
CA ALA A 487 -10.87 -7.05 -13.73
C ALA A 487 -10.57 -8.54 -13.94
N ARG A 488 -9.33 -8.97 -13.64
CA ARG A 488 -8.93 -10.39 -13.74
C ARG A 488 -9.69 -11.28 -12.76
N LEU A 489 -9.88 -10.84 -11.51
CA LEU A 489 -10.69 -11.54 -10.51
C LEU A 489 -12.13 -11.73 -11.00
N THR A 490 -12.70 -10.68 -11.58
CA THR A 490 -14.05 -10.66 -12.12
C THR A 490 -14.22 -11.63 -13.29
N LEU A 491 -13.18 -11.79 -14.13
CA LEU A 491 -13.17 -12.74 -15.24
C LEU A 491 -12.94 -14.19 -14.77
N SER A 492 -12.06 -14.41 -13.79
CA SER A 492 -11.71 -15.75 -13.31
C SER A 492 -12.79 -16.39 -12.45
N LEU A 493 -13.59 -15.59 -11.75
CA LEU A 493 -14.62 -16.07 -10.81
C LEU A 493 -16.00 -15.52 -11.23
N PRO A 494 -16.69 -16.16 -12.20
CA PRO A 494 -17.93 -15.65 -12.76
C PRO A 494 -19.11 -15.67 -11.78
N SER A 495 -19.02 -16.45 -10.71
CA SER A 495 -20.02 -16.58 -9.64
C SER A 495 -19.88 -15.55 -8.51
N ILE A 496 -18.90 -14.62 -8.57
CA ILE A 496 -18.76 -13.55 -7.58
C ILE A 496 -19.89 -12.51 -7.76
N PRO A 497 -20.59 -12.10 -6.68
CA PRO A 497 -21.50 -10.96 -6.73
C PRO A 497 -20.73 -9.67 -6.97
N ILE A 498 -21.27 -8.79 -7.80
CA ILE A 498 -20.72 -7.44 -7.99
C ILE A 498 -21.81 -6.44 -7.61
N PRO A 499 -21.74 -5.85 -6.40
CA PRO A 499 -22.66 -4.82 -5.97
C PRO A 499 -22.57 -3.56 -6.84
N VAL A 500 -23.63 -2.74 -6.78
CA VAL A 500 -23.63 -1.42 -7.42
C VAL A 500 -22.60 -0.48 -6.76
N THR A 501 -22.31 -0.65 -5.47
CA THR A 501 -21.27 0.12 -4.75
C THR A 501 -19.91 -0.06 -5.42
N VAL A 502 -19.53 -1.31 -5.74
CA VAL A 502 -18.28 -1.63 -6.45
C VAL A 502 -18.26 -1.01 -7.84
N ALA A 503 -19.36 -1.09 -8.59
CA ALA A 503 -19.42 -0.47 -9.93
C ALA A 503 -19.26 1.06 -9.88
N ASN A 504 -19.89 1.71 -8.91
CA ASN A 504 -19.74 3.15 -8.70
C ASN A 504 -18.30 3.50 -8.28
N SER A 505 -17.71 2.78 -7.32
CA SER A 505 -16.32 2.99 -6.92
C SER A 505 -15.34 2.79 -8.08
N VAL A 506 -15.53 1.76 -8.93
CA VAL A 506 -14.73 1.57 -10.16
C VAL A 506 -14.88 2.76 -11.12
N SER A 507 -16.11 3.24 -11.35
CA SER A 507 -16.33 4.42 -12.19
C SER A 507 -15.65 5.67 -11.62
N HIS A 508 -15.71 5.86 -10.31
CA HIS A 508 -15.07 6.99 -9.62
C HIS A 508 -13.54 6.89 -9.72
N THR A 509 -12.97 5.70 -9.47
CA THR A 509 -11.53 5.44 -9.64
C THR A 509 -11.08 5.77 -11.06
N LEU A 510 -11.77 5.31 -12.10
CA LEU A 510 -11.40 5.59 -13.50
C LEU A 510 -11.46 7.09 -13.84
N SER A 511 -12.49 7.79 -13.37
CA SER A 511 -12.61 9.24 -13.56
C SER A 511 -11.47 10.00 -12.88
N HIS A 512 -11.14 9.65 -11.63
CA HIS A 512 -10.04 10.28 -10.90
C HIS A 512 -8.67 9.92 -11.47
N LEU A 513 -8.45 8.70 -11.95
CA LEU A 513 -7.23 8.34 -12.69
C LEU A 513 -7.05 9.19 -13.95
N SER A 514 -8.14 9.42 -14.71
CA SER A 514 -8.12 10.31 -15.88
C SER A 514 -7.76 11.75 -15.48
N SER A 515 -8.40 12.29 -14.45
CA SER A 515 -8.09 13.64 -13.95
C SER A 515 -6.66 13.75 -13.42
N THR A 516 -6.14 12.75 -12.70
CA THR A 516 -4.75 12.72 -12.27
C THR A 516 -3.80 12.78 -13.46
N CYS A 517 -4.07 12.02 -14.53
CA CYS A 517 -3.24 12.04 -15.73
C CYS A 517 -3.21 13.43 -16.39
N GLU A 518 -4.37 14.06 -16.54
CA GLU A 518 -4.50 15.40 -17.10
C GLU A 518 -3.76 16.46 -16.26
N MET A 519 -3.94 16.43 -14.93
CA MET A 519 -3.28 17.36 -14.02
C MET A 519 -1.75 17.17 -13.98
N LEU A 520 -1.27 15.92 -14.10
CA LEU A 520 0.15 15.63 -14.27
C LEU A 520 0.71 16.27 -15.54
N HIS A 521 0.00 16.15 -16.67
CA HIS A 521 0.42 16.77 -17.94
C HIS A 521 0.42 18.29 -17.88
N GLN A 522 -0.43 18.89 -17.06
CA GLN A 522 -0.49 20.34 -16.85
C GLN A 522 0.55 20.86 -15.85
N GLY A 523 1.24 19.97 -15.11
CA GLY A 523 2.19 20.34 -14.06
C GLY A 523 1.53 20.85 -12.77
N ALA A 524 0.28 20.45 -12.50
CA ALA A 524 -0.45 20.78 -11.27
C ALA A 524 -0.36 19.62 -10.27
N PHE A 525 0.80 19.46 -9.63
CA PHE A 525 1.16 18.24 -8.91
C PHE A 525 0.39 18.05 -7.60
N GLU A 526 0.06 19.13 -6.87
CA GLU A 526 -0.73 19.01 -5.64
C GLU A 526 -2.15 18.50 -5.93
N SER A 527 -2.77 19.05 -6.98
CA SER A 527 -4.10 18.62 -7.44
C SER A 527 -4.08 17.19 -7.99
N ALA A 528 -3.02 16.82 -8.71
CA ALA A 528 -2.83 15.47 -9.22
C ALA A 528 -2.71 14.46 -8.07
N LEU A 529 -1.96 14.80 -7.01
CA LEU A 529 -1.82 13.99 -5.81
C LEU A 529 -3.18 13.83 -5.10
N ALA A 530 -3.96 14.91 -4.96
CA ALA A 530 -5.29 14.85 -4.35
C ALA A 530 -6.23 13.90 -5.10
N HIS A 531 -6.29 13.97 -6.43
CA HIS A 531 -7.09 13.03 -7.22
C HIS A 531 -6.55 11.60 -7.18
N ALA A 532 -5.23 11.41 -7.16
CA ALA A 532 -4.60 10.10 -7.07
C ALA A 532 -4.92 9.38 -5.76
N ARG A 533 -4.97 10.11 -4.64
CA ARG A 533 -5.40 9.59 -3.33
C ARG A 533 -6.83 9.07 -3.37
N VAL A 534 -7.75 9.84 -3.95
CA VAL A 534 -9.16 9.43 -4.05
C VAL A 534 -9.30 8.21 -4.95
N ALA A 535 -8.59 8.18 -6.08
CA ALA A 535 -8.58 7.03 -6.98
C ALA A 535 -8.12 5.75 -6.28
N GLU A 536 -7.03 5.81 -5.52
CA GLU A 536 -6.48 4.68 -4.79
C GLU A 536 -7.42 4.20 -3.67
N LYS A 537 -7.97 5.12 -2.89
CA LYS A 537 -8.94 4.81 -1.83
C LYS A 537 -10.19 4.11 -2.36
N GLU A 538 -10.79 4.62 -3.44
CA GLU A 538 -11.96 3.99 -4.07
C GLU A 538 -11.58 2.66 -4.76
N ALA A 539 -10.35 2.54 -5.28
CA ALA A 539 -9.84 1.31 -5.87
C ALA A 539 -9.75 0.21 -4.80
N GLU A 540 -9.10 0.48 -3.67
CA GLU A 540 -8.98 -0.45 -2.55
C GLU A 540 -10.35 -0.79 -1.96
N ARG A 541 -11.22 0.21 -1.77
CA ARG A 541 -12.60 0.00 -1.31
C ARG A 541 -13.36 -0.98 -2.21
N SER A 542 -13.26 -0.82 -3.53
CA SER A 542 -13.93 -1.70 -4.48
C SER A 542 -13.35 -3.12 -4.48
N PHE A 543 -12.03 -3.26 -4.30
CA PHE A 543 -11.33 -4.55 -4.30
C PHE A 543 -11.58 -5.34 -3.00
N PHE A 544 -11.64 -4.65 -1.86
CA PHE A 544 -11.84 -5.25 -0.54
C PHE A 544 -13.30 -5.18 -0.05
N GLU A 545 -14.26 -4.98 -0.95
CA GLU A 545 -15.67 -4.93 -0.58
C GLU A 545 -16.12 -6.27 0.04
N LYS A 546 -16.57 -6.22 1.31
CA LYS A 546 -16.89 -7.40 2.13
C LYS A 546 -17.92 -8.34 1.49
N SER A 547 -18.84 -7.80 0.68
CA SER A 547 -19.90 -8.56 0.03
C SER A 547 -19.42 -9.42 -1.15
N MET A 548 -18.30 -9.06 -1.79
CA MET A 548 -17.71 -9.84 -2.88
C MET A 548 -17.13 -11.16 -2.38
N VAL A 549 -16.46 -11.13 -1.21
CA VAL A 549 -15.80 -12.31 -0.62
C VAL A 549 -16.81 -13.24 0.05
N GLY A 550 -17.85 -12.70 0.68
CA GLY A 550 -18.79 -13.47 1.50
C GLY A 550 -19.64 -14.49 0.73
N GLN A 551 -19.89 -14.31 -0.57
CA GLN A 551 -20.76 -15.19 -1.36
C GLN A 551 -20.02 -16.22 -2.23
N VAL A 552 -18.68 -16.15 -2.31
CA VAL A 552 -17.86 -17.22 -2.95
C VAL A 552 -18.08 -18.56 -2.25
N TYR A 553 -18.47 -18.54 -0.97
CA TYR A 553 -18.68 -19.71 -0.13
C TYR A 553 -19.94 -20.54 -0.47
N PHE A 554 -20.76 -20.11 -1.44
CA PHE A 554 -21.94 -20.86 -1.87
C PHE A 554 -21.86 -21.28 -3.35
N PRO A 555 -21.09 -22.33 -3.67
CA PRO A 555 -21.10 -22.96 -4.99
C PRO A 555 -22.52 -23.31 -5.46
N ASP A 556 -22.76 -23.25 -6.76
CA ASP A 556 -24.08 -23.59 -7.33
C ASP A 556 -24.51 -25.04 -7.01
N GLU A 557 -23.53 -25.93 -6.79
CA GLU A 557 -23.74 -27.31 -6.31
C GLU A 557 -24.46 -27.35 -4.95
N HIS A 558 -24.10 -26.45 -4.03
CA HIS A 558 -24.75 -26.34 -2.73
C HIS A 558 -26.15 -25.76 -2.85
N LYS A 559 -26.41 -24.86 -3.82
CA LYS A 559 -27.77 -24.40 -4.11
C LYS A 559 -28.65 -25.57 -4.54
N VAL A 560 -28.17 -26.41 -5.46
CA VAL A 560 -28.92 -27.60 -5.91
C VAL A 560 -29.16 -28.57 -4.75
N ALA A 561 -28.15 -28.83 -3.93
CA ALA A 561 -28.27 -29.72 -2.77
C ALA A 561 -29.31 -29.22 -1.73
N VAL A 562 -29.45 -27.90 -1.55
CA VAL A 562 -30.47 -27.32 -0.66
C VAL A 562 -31.88 -27.40 -1.26
N TYR A 563 -32.03 -27.24 -2.59
CA TYR A 563 -33.35 -27.26 -3.25
C TYR A 563 -33.83 -28.68 -3.60
N LEU A 564 -32.94 -29.67 -3.73
CA LEU A 564 -33.28 -31.04 -4.12
C LEU A 564 -34.28 -31.73 -3.15
N PRO A 565 -34.16 -31.63 -1.82
CA PRO A 565 -35.12 -32.24 -0.89
C PRO A 565 -36.52 -31.63 -0.96
N LEU A 566 -36.62 -30.34 -1.30
CA LEU A 566 -37.89 -29.62 -1.42
C LEU A 566 -38.59 -29.95 -2.76
N LEU A 567 -37.83 -30.01 -3.85
CA LEU A 567 -38.36 -30.22 -5.20
C LEU A 567 -38.50 -31.69 -5.58
N GLY A 568 -37.70 -32.59 -5.00
CA GLY A 568 -37.67 -34.02 -5.33
C GLY A 568 -39.02 -34.73 -5.16
N PRO A 569 -39.73 -34.59 -4.03
CA PRO A 569 -41.02 -35.25 -3.80
C PRO A 569 -42.12 -34.81 -4.79
N ILE A 570 -42.05 -33.58 -5.30
CA ILE A 570 -43.01 -33.04 -6.26
C ILE A 570 -42.57 -33.34 -7.71
N GLY A 571 -41.27 -33.25 -7.99
CA GLY A 571 -40.69 -33.43 -9.31
C GLY A 571 -40.70 -34.88 -9.80
N VAL A 572 -40.39 -35.84 -8.94
CA VAL A 572 -40.31 -37.27 -9.31
C VAL A 572 -41.65 -37.79 -9.86
N PRO A 573 -42.81 -37.58 -9.19
CA PRO A 573 -44.11 -37.98 -9.73
C PRO A 573 -44.50 -37.25 -11.02
N LEU A 574 -44.17 -35.96 -11.16
CA LEU A 574 -44.45 -35.17 -12.37
C LEU A 574 -43.67 -35.66 -13.59
N VAL A 575 -42.39 -36.00 -13.41
CA VAL A 575 -41.53 -36.56 -14.47
C VAL A 575 -41.99 -37.96 -14.87
N LEU A 576 -42.28 -38.83 -13.89
CA LEU A 576 -42.85 -40.15 -14.17
C LEU A 576 -44.21 -40.06 -14.87
N GLY A 577 -45.03 -39.07 -14.50
CA GLY A 577 -46.31 -38.76 -15.16
C GLY A 577 -46.13 -38.32 -16.61
N LEU A 578 -45.16 -37.44 -16.88
CA LEU A 578 -44.83 -36.98 -18.22
C LEU A 578 -44.29 -38.12 -19.11
N ILE A 579 -43.37 -38.93 -18.59
CA ILE A 579 -42.80 -40.08 -19.34
C ILE A 579 -43.90 -41.08 -19.72
N LYS A 580 -44.84 -41.36 -18.80
CA LYS A 580 -45.98 -42.24 -19.09
C LYS A 580 -46.89 -41.66 -20.18
N GLU A 581 -47.14 -40.36 -20.17
CA GLU A 581 -47.98 -39.70 -21.17
C GLU A 581 -47.29 -39.64 -22.54
N ILE A 582 -45.99 -39.33 -22.58
CA ILE A 582 -45.18 -39.33 -23.81
C ILE A 582 -45.12 -40.74 -24.40
N LYS A 583 -44.84 -41.76 -23.58
CA LYS A 583 -44.82 -43.16 -24.02
C LYS A 583 -46.17 -43.59 -24.57
N ARG A 584 -47.28 -43.08 -24.00
CA ARG A 584 -48.64 -43.34 -24.47
C ARG A 584 -48.96 -42.64 -25.79
N MET A 585 -48.50 -41.40 -25.98
CA MET A 585 -48.65 -40.66 -27.25
C MET A 585 -47.78 -41.24 -28.39
N LEU A 586 -46.69 -41.94 -28.06
CA LEU A 586 -45.78 -42.59 -29.01
C LEU A 586 -46.15 -44.05 -29.33
N LEU A 587 -46.79 -44.77 -28.41
CA LEU A 587 -47.22 -46.17 -28.59
C LEU A 587 -48.74 -46.33 -28.81
N GLY A 588 -49.51 -45.25 -28.73
CA GLY A 588 -50.91 -45.18 -29.17
C GLY A 588 -50.99 -44.45 -30.50
#